data_AF-A0A2M9JTS7-F1
#
_entry.id   AF-A0A2M9JTS7-F1
#
_cell.length_a   1.000
_cell.length_b   1.000
_cell.length_c   1.000
_cell.angle_alpha   90.00
_cell.angle_beta   90.00
_cell.angle_gamma   90.00
#
_symmetry.space_group_name_H-M   'P 1'
#
loop_
_entity.id
_entity.type
_entity.pdbx_description
1 polymer ?
#
loop_
_entity_poly.entity_id
_entity_poly.type
_entity_poly.pdbx_seq_one_letter_code
_entity_poly.pdbx_strand_id
1 'polypeptide(L)'
;MNHDASLPAPPGRTRRIVFLGLAIVALASGAFVVRGPLMMSAPRCMAGRWHGCFDTFNGVVLMTLVALPLAALVAWALTLRRRAAGVTSAWRMSLAEVGMVHGTVPFLWLTMMPGAGAGIVPARVSLVPLRDLVTMGTLGIVGNLLVFASLGFFAPMRFAALASVPRNLALGAGCSVLVETAQYVLRLDRVSSVDDVLVNAAGAVLAALASRHWWRTAAQAPSDQPRPAPAPTG
;
A
#
# COMPACT_ATOMS: atom_id res chain seq x y z
N MET A 1 54.26 28.07 8.57
CA MET A 1 52.87 27.80 9.01
C MET A 1 52.26 26.84 8.01
N ASN A 2 51.93 25.64 8.48
CA ASN A 2 51.57 24.49 7.65
C ASN A 2 50.26 24.68 6.90
N HIS A 3 50.24 24.12 5.69
CA HIS A 3 49.07 23.85 4.87
C HIS A 3 48.07 22.94 5.59
N ASP A 4 46.78 23.21 5.43
CA ASP A 4 45.71 22.18 5.30
C ASP A 4 44.38 22.87 4.96
N ALA A 5 44.21 23.24 3.69
CA ALA A 5 42.89 23.57 3.15
C ALA A 5 42.17 22.26 2.80
N SER A 6 41.28 21.80 3.68
CA SER A 6 40.44 20.64 3.43
C SER A 6 39.54 20.91 2.21
N LEU A 7 39.78 20.21 1.10
CA LEU A 7 38.96 20.30 -0.11
C LEU A 7 37.53 19.82 0.19
N PRO A 8 36.47 20.53 -0.28
CA PRO A 8 35.09 20.06 -0.14
C PRO A 8 34.90 18.75 -0.93
N ALA A 9 34.31 17.73 -0.30
CA ALA A 9 34.03 16.47 -0.97
C ALA A 9 33.11 16.68 -2.20
N PRO A 10 33.36 16.02 -3.34
CA PRO A 10 32.56 16.20 -4.54
C PRO A 10 31.11 15.72 -4.31
N PRO A 11 30.09 16.49 -4.74
CA PRO A 11 28.67 16.24 -4.42
C PRO A 11 28.15 14.87 -4.88
N GLY A 12 28.83 14.23 -5.84
CA GLY A 12 28.50 12.88 -6.31
C GLY A 12 28.85 11.75 -5.33
N ARG A 13 29.87 11.93 -4.48
CA ARG A 13 30.34 10.89 -3.53
C ARG A 13 29.37 10.75 -2.36
N THR A 14 28.94 11.87 -1.79
CA THR A 14 27.96 11.91 -0.69
C THR A 14 26.61 11.35 -1.12
N ARG A 15 26.12 11.75 -2.30
CA ARG A 15 24.85 11.24 -2.86
C ARG A 15 24.91 9.73 -3.10
N ARG A 16 26.03 9.22 -3.61
CA ARG A 16 26.24 7.78 -3.84
C ARG A 16 26.29 6.99 -2.53
N ILE A 17 26.95 7.51 -1.49
CA ILE A 17 27.00 6.90 -0.16
C ILE A 17 25.61 6.86 0.47
N VAL A 18 24.84 7.95 0.37
CA VAL A 18 23.45 8.00 0.89
C VAL A 18 22.57 6.97 0.19
N PHE A 19 22.63 6.87 -1.14
CA PHE A 19 21.87 5.85 -1.86
C PHE A 19 22.30 4.43 -1.52
N LEU A 20 23.60 4.19 -1.38
CA LEU A 20 24.11 2.87 -0.98
C LEU A 20 23.65 2.51 0.43
N GLY A 21 23.70 3.47 1.37
CA GLY A 21 23.21 3.30 2.74
C GLY A 21 21.72 3.01 2.79
N LEU A 22 20.90 3.76 2.04
CA LEU A 22 19.46 3.51 1.92
C LEU A 22 19.17 2.12 1.32
N ALA A 23 19.93 1.70 0.30
CA ALA A 23 19.78 0.39 -0.31
C ALA A 23 20.13 -0.74 0.67
N ILE A 24 21.22 -0.60 1.44
CA ILE A 24 21.62 -1.56 2.47
C ILE A 24 20.56 -1.65 3.56
N VAL A 25 20.06 -0.52 4.05
CA VAL A 25 18.97 -0.49 5.04
C VAL A 25 17.72 -1.16 4.48
N ALA A 26 17.30 -0.84 3.25
CA ALA A 26 16.13 -1.45 2.63
C ALA A 26 16.28 -2.97 2.46
N LEU A 27 17.44 -3.45 2.02
CA LEU A 27 17.73 -4.88 1.90
C LEU A 27 17.77 -5.57 3.25
N ALA A 28 18.40 -4.96 4.26
CA ALA A 28 18.47 -5.49 5.62
C ALA A 28 17.08 -5.53 6.28
N SER A 29 16.28 -4.48 6.13
CA SER A 29 14.89 -4.41 6.58
C SER A 29 14.04 -5.47 5.87
N GLY A 30 14.19 -5.63 4.55
CA GLY A 30 13.51 -6.68 3.78
C GLY A 30 13.89 -8.08 4.28
N ALA A 31 15.18 -8.36 4.44
CA ALA A 31 15.66 -9.64 4.97
C ALA A 31 15.15 -9.91 6.39
N PHE A 32 15.10 -8.89 7.24
CA PHE A 32 14.55 -8.99 8.59
C PHE A 32 13.05 -9.32 8.60
N VAL A 33 12.26 -8.63 7.76
CA VAL A 33 10.82 -8.87 7.61
C VAL A 33 10.55 -10.29 7.07
N VAL A 34 11.38 -10.79 6.17
CA VAL A 34 11.23 -12.11 5.54
C VAL A 34 11.72 -13.25 6.47
N ARG A 35 12.66 -12.98 7.38
CA ARG A 35 13.27 -14.00 8.27
C ARG A 35 12.25 -14.71 9.15
N GLY A 36 11.36 -13.97 9.83
CA GLY A 36 10.32 -14.55 10.69
C GLY A 36 9.38 -15.51 9.94
N PRO A 37 8.72 -15.04 8.86
CA PRO A 37 7.90 -15.86 7.97
C PRO A 37 8.59 -17.13 7.48
N LEU A 38 9.84 -17.03 7.01
CA LEU A 38 10.59 -18.17 6.51
C LEU A 38 10.96 -19.18 7.60
N MET A 39 11.31 -18.73 8.81
CA MET A 39 11.73 -19.63 9.88
C MET A 39 10.56 -20.28 10.62
N MET A 40 9.42 -19.59 10.72
CA MET A 40 8.27 -20.03 11.51
C MET A 40 7.17 -20.67 10.68
N SER A 41 6.84 -20.09 9.51
CA SER A 41 5.65 -20.47 8.75
C SER A 41 6.01 -21.41 7.59
N ALA A 42 7.11 -21.18 6.87
CA ALA A 42 7.45 -21.99 5.70
C ALA A 42 7.60 -23.49 5.98
N PRO A 43 8.26 -23.95 7.07
CA PRO A 43 8.37 -25.38 7.38
C PRO A 43 7.01 -26.00 7.72
N ARG A 44 6.09 -25.22 8.32
CA ARG A 44 4.73 -25.69 8.63
C ARG A 44 3.89 -25.83 7.36
N CYS A 45 3.96 -24.85 6.46
CA CYS A 45 3.25 -24.89 5.18
C CYS A 45 3.74 -26.04 4.29
N MET A 46 5.06 -26.22 4.19
CA MET A 46 5.64 -27.34 3.43
C MET A 46 5.30 -28.71 4.02
N ALA A 47 5.09 -28.80 5.34
CA ALA A 47 4.64 -30.02 6.01
C ALA A 47 3.12 -30.27 5.91
N GLY A 48 2.39 -29.52 5.08
CA GLY A 48 0.94 -29.67 4.89
C GLY A 48 0.09 -29.13 6.06
N ARG A 49 0.71 -28.47 7.04
CA ARG A 49 0.00 -27.83 8.16
C ARG A 49 -0.42 -26.43 7.75
N TRP A 50 -1.53 -26.36 7.03
CA TRP A 50 -2.09 -25.10 6.52
C TRP A 50 -2.67 -24.20 7.63
N HIS A 51 -3.09 -24.79 8.75
CA HIS A 51 -3.33 -24.07 10.00
C HIS A 51 -1.95 -23.64 10.55
N GLY A 52 -1.71 -22.34 10.59
CA GLY A 52 -0.41 -21.69 10.78
C GLY A 52 0.01 -20.82 9.58
N CYS A 53 -0.47 -21.15 8.38
CA CYS A 53 -0.11 -20.44 7.14
C CYS A 53 -1.10 -19.33 6.81
N PHE A 54 -2.38 -19.53 7.14
CA PHE A 54 -3.46 -18.62 6.77
C PHE A 54 -4.05 -17.81 7.95
N ASP A 55 -3.64 -18.12 9.18
CA ASP A 55 -4.22 -17.64 10.44
C ASP A 55 -3.15 -17.05 11.39
N THR A 56 -1.92 -16.87 10.90
CA THR A 56 -0.85 -16.20 11.65
C THR A 56 -0.29 -15.02 10.87
N PHE A 57 0.20 -14.02 11.58
CA PHE A 57 0.88 -12.87 10.98
C PHE A 57 2.01 -13.30 10.02
N ASN A 58 2.89 -14.18 10.49
CA ASN A 58 4.02 -14.69 9.69
C ASN A 58 3.55 -15.52 8.48
N GLY A 59 2.45 -16.27 8.62
CA GLY A 59 1.84 -17.02 7.52
C GLY A 59 1.31 -16.09 6.43
N VAL A 60 0.55 -15.07 6.80
CA VAL A 60 0.01 -14.08 5.85
C VAL A 60 1.14 -13.32 5.15
N VAL A 61 2.17 -12.90 5.88
CA VAL A 61 3.35 -12.25 5.28
C VAL A 61 4.03 -13.20 4.29
N LEU A 62 4.24 -14.47 4.65
CA LEU A 62 4.80 -15.47 3.75
C LEU A 62 3.95 -15.62 2.48
N MET A 63 2.64 -15.78 2.60
CA MET A 63 1.73 -15.94 1.47
C MET A 63 1.72 -14.72 0.56
N THR A 64 1.81 -13.52 1.15
CA THR A 64 1.94 -12.27 0.40
C THR A 64 3.23 -12.25 -0.42
N LEU A 65 4.35 -12.65 0.18
CA LEU A 65 5.63 -12.72 -0.52
C LEU A 65 5.62 -13.77 -1.64
N VAL A 66 5.03 -14.95 -1.39
CA VAL A 66 4.88 -16.01 -2.39
C VAL A 66 3.95 -15.58 -3.53
N ALA A 67 2.98 -14.71 -3.28
CA ALA A 67 2.09 -14.17 -4.30
C ALA A 67 2.71 -13.07 -5.16
N LEU A 68 3.88 -12.51 -4.80
CA LEU A 68 4.53 -11.43 -5.58
C LEU A 68 4.87 -11.85 -7.03
N PRO A 69 5.52 -13.00 -7.29
CA PRO A 69 5.77 -13.46 -8.65
C PRO A 69 4.48 -13.62 -9.46
N LEU A 70 3.43 -14.17 -8.85
CA LEU A 70 2.13 -14.33 -9.50
C LEU A 70 1.51 -12.96 -9.83
N ALA A 71 1.54 -12.01 -8.90
CA ALA A 71 1.07 -10.65 -9.13
C ALA A 71 1.83 -9.98 -10.30
N ALA A 72 3.16 -10.14 -10.35
CA ALA A 72 3.98 -9.62 -11.44
C ALA A 72 3.61 -10.25 -12.80
N LEU A 73 3.40 -11.57 -12.84
CA LEU A 73 2.95 -12.28 -14.04
C LEU A 73 1.57 -11.81 -14.51
N VAL A 74 0.62 -11.62 -13.58
CA VAL A 74 -0.70 -11.08 -13.90
C VAL A 74 -0.60 -9.66 -14.45
N ALA A 75 0.17 -8.78 -13.81
CA ALA A 75 0.39 -7.42 -14.28
C ALA A 75 1.02 -7.39 -15.68
N TRP A 76 1.98 -8.28 -15.92
CA TRP A 76 2.62 -8.48 -17.23
C TRP A 76 1.63 -8.95 -18.29
N ALA A 77 0.89 -10.02 -18.02
CA ALA A 77 -0.12 -10.56 -18.94
C ALA A 77 -1.21 -9.53 -19.28
N LEU A 78 -1.71 -8.79 -18.29
CA LEU A 78 -2.66 -7.70 -18.50
C LEU A 78 -2.08 -6.58 -19.36
N THR A 79 -0.80 -6.26 -19.14
CA THR A 79 -0.09 -5.25 -19.95
C THR A 79 0.03 -5.70 -21.40
N LEU A 80 0.42 -6.94 -21.67
CA LEU A 80 0.50 -7.49 -23.02
C LEU A 80 -0.86 -7.49 -23.71
N ARG A 81 -1.91 -7.96 -23.01
CA ARG A 81 -3.28 -7.98 -23.54
C ARG A 81 -3.77 -6.57 -23.90
N ARG A 82 -3.48 -5.58 -23.04
CA ARG A 82 -3.87 -4.18 -23.27
C ARG A 82 -3.09 -3.52 -24.40
N ARG A 83 -1.80 -3.81 -24.52
CA ARG A 83 -0.99 -3.35 -25.65
C ARG A 83 -1.50 -3.90 -26.97
N ALA A 84 -1.84 -5.19 -27.01
CA ALA A 84 -2.44 -5.82 -28.19
C ALA A 84 -3.79 -5.17 -28.57
N ALA A 85 -4.56 -4.71 -27.58
CA ALA A 85 -5.81 -3.98 -27.79
C ALA A 85 -5.63 -2.45 -28.04
N GLY A 86 -4.40 -1.95 -28.20
CA GLY A 86 -4.14 -0.53 -28.48
C GLY A 86 -4.39 0.43 -27.31
N VAL A 87 -4.53 -0.07 -26.08
CA VAL A 87 -4.81 0.76 -24.89
C VAL A 87 -3.57 1.58 -24.51
N THR A 88 -3.72 2.90 -24.44
CA THR A 88 -2.67 3.80 -23.98
C THR A 88 -2.38 3.58 -22.49
N SER A 89 -1.13 3.78 -22.07
CA SER A 89 -0.72 3.57 -20.66
C SER A 89 -1.00 2.16 -20.10
N ALA A 90 -1.07 1.13 -20.96
CA ALA A 90 -1.38 -0.26 -20.60
C ALA A 90 -0.66 -0.77 -19.33
N TRP A 91 0.65 -0.52 -19.24
CA TRP A 91 1.47 -0.90 -18.08
C TRP A 91 0.99 -0.24 -16.78
N ARG A 92 0.77 1.09 -16.81
CA ARG A 92 0.36 1.87 -15.63
C ARG A 92 -1.01 1.40 -15.12
N MET A 93 -1.95 1.12 -16.02
CA MET A 93 -3.27 0.61 -15.63
C MET A 93 -3.18 -0.78 -15.00
N SER A 94 -2.38 -1.68 -15.58
CA SER A 94 -2.20 -3.04 -15.07
C SER A 94 -1.51 -3.05 -13.72
N LEU A 95 -0.45 -2.24 -13.57
CA LEU A 95 0.24 -2.07 -12.31
C LEU A 95 -0.67 -1.48 -11.23
N ALA A 96 -1.51 -0.50 -11.58
CA ALA A 96 -2.44 0.09 -10.63
C ALA A 96 -3.48 -0.92 -10.13
N GLU A 97 -4.09 -1.70 -11.03
CA GLU A 97 -5.09 -2.71 -10.63
C GLU A 97 -4.48 -3.81 -9.76
N VAL A 98 -3.37 -4.39 -10.20
CA VAL A 98 -2.71 -5.46 -9.45
C VAL A 98 -2.13 -4.93 -8.14
N GLY A 99 -1.54 -3.73 -8.17
CA GLY A 99 -1.00 -3.05 -6.99
C GLY A 99 -2.06 -2.80 -5.93
N MET A 100 -3.24 -2.29 -6.30
CA MET A 100 -4.36 -2.11 -5.36
C MET A 100 -4.71 -3.43 -4.66
N VAL A 101 -4.90 -4.50 -5.43
CA VAL A 101 -5.32 -5.80 -4.87
C VAL A 101 -4.21 -6.39 -4.01
N HIS A 102 -3.03 -6.59 -4.59
CA HIS A 102 -1.92 -7.26 -3.92
C HIS A 102 -1.42 -6.48 -2.71
N GLY A 103 -1.47 -5.15 -2.74
CA GLY A 103 -1.02 -4.31 -1.63
C GLY A 103 -2.06 -4.05 -0.56
N THR A 104 -3.36 -4.28 -0.79
CA THR A 104 -4.42 -4.06 0.23
C THR A 104 -4.96 -5.36 0.81
N VAL A 105 -5.15 -6.41 0.00
CA VAL A 105 -5.72 -7.69 0.47
C VAL A 105 -4.96 -8.30 1.64
N PRO A 106 -3.61 -8.34 1.67
CA PRO A 106 -2.87 -8.84 2.83
C PRO A 106 -3.17 -8.12 4.13
N PHE A 107 -3.30 -6.79 4.10
CA PHE A 107 -3.59 -6.01 5.30
C PHE A 107 -5.05 -6.17 5.74
N LEU A 108 -5.99 -6.26 4.79
CA LEU A 108 -7.37 -6.62 5.11
C LEU A 108 -7.45 -8.01 5.74
N TRP A 109 -6.69 -8.96 5.23
CA TRP A 109 -6.60 -10.28 5.84
C TRP A 109 -6.03 -10.21 7.25
N LEU A 110 -4.91 -9.51 7.45
CA LEU A 110 -4.31 -9.31 8.77
C LEU A 110 -5.28 -8.65 9.77
N THR A 111 -6.09 -7.69 9.30
CA THR A 111 -7.06 -6.97 10.14
C THR A 111 -8.34 -7.77 10.41
N MET A 112 -8.72 -8.68 9.51
CA MET A 112 -9.87 -9.57 9.65
C MET A 112 -9.56 -10.89 10.37
N MET A 113 -8.30 -11.18 10.67
CA MET A 113 -7.97 -12.37 11.45
C MET A 113 -8.54 -12.28 12.88
N PRO A 114 -9.26 -13.32 13.34
CA PRO A 114 -9.85 -13.36 14.68
C PRO A 114 -8.75 -13.38 15.75
N GLY A 115 -8.99 -12.65 16.85
CA GLY A 115 -8.22 -12.78 18.08
C GLY A 115 -8.56 -14.07 18.84
N ALA A 116 -7.77 -14.37 19.86
CA ALA A 116 -7.92 -15.59 20.65
C ALA A 116 -9.29 -15.70 21.36
N GLY A 117 -9.93 -14.57 21.67
CA GLY A 117 -11.26 -14.49 22.27
C GLY A 117 -12.41 -14.31 21.26
N ALA A 118 -12.19 -14.47 19.96
CA ALA A 118 -13.21 -14.19 18.95
C ALA A 118 -14.47 -15.05 19.16
N GLY A 119 -15.65 -14.42 19.05
CA GLY A 119 -16.94 -15.06 19.34
C GLY A 119 -17.24 -15.31 20.83
N ILE A 120 -16.23 -15.31 21.70
CA ILE A 120 -16.37 -15.52 23.14
C ILE A 120 -16.55 -14.17 23.84
N VAL A 121 -15.64 -13.23 23.61
CA VAL A 121 -15.63 -11.91 24.27
C VAL A 121 -16.68 -11.00 23.60
N PRO A 122 -17.39 -10.13 24.36
CA PRO A 122 -18.30 -9.16 23.77
C PRO A 122 -17.59 -8.24 22.78
N ALA A 123 -18.32 -7.77 21.75
CA ALA A 123 -17.81 -6.77 20.83
C ALA A 123 -17.53 -5.45 21.59
N ARG A 124 -16.41 -4.81 21.27
CA ARG A 124 -15.96 -3.57 21.93
C ARG A 124 -15.96 -2.43 20.91
N VAL A 125 -16.35 -1.23 21.34
CA VAL A 125 -16.36 -0.02 20.52
C VAL A 125 -15.68 1.14 21.25
N SER A 126 -14.92 1.93 20.51
CA SER A 126 -14.30 3.17 20.98
C SER A 126 -14.65 4.30 20.03
N LEU A 127 -15.59 5.15 20.46
CA LEU A 127 -16.09 6.27 19.67
C LEU A 127 -15.44 7.61 20.07
N VAL A 128 -14.55 7.60 21.06
CA VAL A 128 -13.87 8.80 21.56
C VAL A 128 -12.61 9.01 20.71
N PRO A 129 -12.53 10.07 19.88
CA PRO A 129 -11.36 10.31 19.06
C PRO A 129 -10.11 10.52 19.92
N LEU A 130 -8.98 10.09 19.39
CA LEU A 130 -7.62 10.15 19.93
C LEU A 130 -7.36 9.29 21.16
N ARG A 131 -8.37 8.60 21.71
CA ARG A 131 -8.22 7.79 22.91
C ARG A 131 -7.34 6.58 22.66
N ASP A 132 -7.65 5.81 21.63
CA ASP A 132 -6.94 4.59 21.31
C ASP A 132 -5.60 4.96 20.68
N LEU A 133 -5.57 6.04 19.88
CA LEU A 133 -4.35 6.54 19.23
C LEU A 133 -3.23 6.87 20.23
N VAL A 134 -3.54 7.48 21.38
CA VAL A 134 -2.54 7.82 22.41
C VAL A 134 -1.92 6.56 23.04
N THR A 135 -2.68 5.48 23.11
CA THR A 135 -2.20 4.19 23.62
C THR A 135 -1.67 3.27 22.53
N MET A 136 -1.81 3.65 21.26
CA MET A 136 -1.43 2.85 20.12
C MET A 136 0.10 2.83 19.98
N GLY A 137 0.68 1.63 20.09
CA GLY A 137 2.10 1.44 19.83
C GLY A 137 2.46 1.76 18.37
N THR A 138 3.72 2.10 18.12
CA THR A 138 4.24 2.47 16.78
C THR A 138 3.87 1.46 15.70
N LEU A 139 3.93 0.16 16.00
CA LEU A 139 3.55 -0.90 15.06
C LEU A 139 2.05 -0.87 14.71
N GLY A 140 1.18 -0.51 15.66
CA GLY A 140 -0.25 -0.34 15.40
C GLY A 140 -0.51 0.84 14.47
N ILE A 141 0.14 1.98 14.73
CA ILE A 141 0.03 3.18 13.89
C ILE A 141 0.49 2.88 12.47
N VAL A 142 1.68 2.28 12.32
CA VAL A 142 2.22 1.91 11.01
C VAL A 142 1.33 0.88 10.32
N GLY A 143 0.85 -0.13 11.07
CA GLY A 143 -0.04 -1.16 10.53
C GLY A 143 -1.31 -0.57 9.94
N ASN A 144 -1.99 0.30 10.69
CA ASN A 144 -3.20 1.00 10.25
C ASN A 144 -2.94 1.93 9.05
N LEU A 145 -1.88 2.74 9.09
CA LEU A 145 -1.51 3.59 7.96
C LEU A 145 -1.33 2.80 6.65
N LEU A 146 -0.90 1.53 6.74
CA LEU A 146 -0.65 0.69 5.57
C LEU A 146 -1.91 0.00 5.02
N VAL A 147 -2.99 -0.16 5.81
CA VAL A 147 -4.18 -0.95 5.41
C VAL A 147 -4.74 -0.52 4.06
N PHE A 148 -4.97 0.78 3.88
CA PHE A 148 -5.46 1.35 2.63
C PHE A 148 -4.43 2.19 1.88
N ALA A 149 -3.15 2.13 2.26
CA ALA A 149 -2.09 2.85 1.54
C ALA A 149 -2.02 2.42 0.07
N SER A 150 -2.04 1.11 -0.22
CA SER A 150 -2.00 0.64 -1.62
C SER A 150 -3.22 1.09 -2.42
N LEU A 151 -4.41 0.98 -1.82
CA LEU A 151 -5.64 1.47 -2.42
C LEU A 151 -5.54 2.98 -2.74
N GLY A 152 -5.13 3.80 -1.78
CA GLY A 152 -4.95 5.25 -1.97
C GLY A 152 -3.86 5.60 -2.99
N PHE A 153 -2.78 4.83 -3.07
CA PHE A 153 -1.72 5.05 -4.05
C PHE A 153 -2.19 4.81 -5.49
N PHE A 154 -2.83 3.66 -5.73
CA PHE A 154 -3.09 3.19 -7.08
C PHE A 154 -4.50 3.53 -7.60
N ALA A 155 -5.50 3.69 -6.74
CA ALA A 155 -6.86 4.04 -7.16
C ALA A 155 -6.94 5.34 -7.99
N PRO A 156 -6.30 6.46 -7.61
CA PRO A 156 -6.33 7.68 -8.43
C PRO A 156 -5.55 7.54 -9.75
N MET A 157 -4.61 6.59 -9.83
CA MET A 157 -3.91 6.27 -11.08
C MET A 157 -4.79 5.48 -12.05
N ARG A 158 -5.75 4.70 -11.52
CA ARG A 158 -6.63 3.85 -12.31
C ARG A 158 -7.97 4.50 -12.65
N PHE A 159 -8.52 5.27 -11.72
CA PHE A 159 -9.84 5.87 -11.84
C PHE A 159 -9.72 7.39 -11.74
N ALA A 160 -9.95 8.09 -12.85
CA ALA A 160 -9.93 9.57 -12.87
C ALA A 160 -10.95 10.16 -11.88
N ALA A 161 -12.06 9.46 -11.65
CA ALA A 161 -13.03 9.82 -10.62
C ALA A 161 -12.45 9.83 -9.19
N LEU A 162 -11.31 9.18 -8.93
CA LEU A 162 -10.65 9.19 -7.62
C LEU A 162 -9.41 10.09 -7.59
N ALA A 163 -9.09 10.82 -8.66
CA ALA A 163 -7.92 11.68 -8.77
C ALA A 163 -8.04 13.00 -7.98
N SER A 164 -8.45 12.94 -6.72
CA SER A 164 -8.48 14.07 -5.78
C SER A 164 -8.30 13.61 -4.33
N VAL A 165 -7.69 14.45 -3.51
CA VAL A 165 -7.43 14.15 -2.10
C VAL A 165 -8.73 13.87 -1.31
N PRO A 166 -9.80 14.68 -1.41
CA PRO A 166 -11.03 14.42 -0.66
C PRO A 166 -11.69 13.10 -1.03
N ARG A 167 -11.61 12.67 -2.30
CA ARG A 167 -12.18 11.40 -2.74
C ARG A 167 -11.37 10.19 -2.24
N ASN A 168 -10.05 10.32 -2.13
CA ASN A 168 -9.23 9.28 -1.49
C ASN A 168 -9.46 9.22 0.02
N LEU A 169 -9.67 10.37 0.67
CA LEU A 169 -10.08 10.42 2.08
C LEU A 169 -11.42 9.71 2.28
N ALA A 170 -12.43 10.04 1.46
CA ALA A 170 -13.75 9.39 1.52
C ALA A 170 -13.68 7.89 1.24
N LEU A 171 -12.87 7.47 0.27
CA LEU A 171 -12.64 6.06 -0.02
C LEU A 171 -12.00 5.34 1.17
N GLY A 172 -10.90 5.87 1.71
CA GLY A 172 -10.21 5.29 2.85
C GLY A 172 -11.08 5.22 4.10
N ALA A 173 -11.80 6.30 4.41
CA ALA A 173 -12.74 6.34 5.55
C ALA A 173 -13.90 5.36 5.35
N GLY A 174 -14.52 5.34 4.17
CA GLY A 174 -15.63 4.42 3.87
C GLY A 174 -15.20 2.96 3.95
N CYS A 175 -14.08 2.58 3.33
CA CYS A 175 -13.54 1.24 3.43
C CYS A 175 -13.16 0.88 4.88
N SER A 176 -12.60 1.82 5.64
CA SER A 176 -12.27 1.56 7.04
C SER A 176 -13.51 1.36 7.91
N VAL A 177 -14.57 2.16 7.71
CA VAL A 177 -15.83 1.96 8.44
C VAL A 177 -16.42 0.57 8.15
N LEU A 178 -16.31 0.08 6.91
CA LEU A 178 -16.74 -1.28 6.57
C LEU A 178 -15.91 -2.34 7.30
N VAL A 179 -14.59 -2.18 7.39
CA VAL A 179 -13.68 -3.06 8.14
C VAL A 179 -14.04 -3.07 9.62
N GLU A 180 -14.18 -1.89 10.22
CA GLU A 180 -14.55 -1.72 11.63
C GLU A 180 -15.92 -2.35 11.93
N THR A 181 -16.90 -2.12 11.06
CA THR A 181 -18.24 -2.72 11.15
C THR A 181 -18.16 -4.24 11.05
N ALA A 182 -17.37 -4.78 10.12
CA ALA A 182 -17.18 -6.22 9.98
C ALA A 182 -16.52 -6.82 11.24
N GLN A 183 -15.47 -6.19 11.79
CA GLN A 183 -14.82 -6.64 13.02
C GLN A 183 -15.77 -6.65 14.21
N TYR A 184 -16.62 -5.62 14.32
CA TYR A 184 -17.64 -5.53 15.35
C TYR A 184 -18.70 -6.64 15.22
N VAL A 185 -19.31 -6.78 14.04
CA VAL A 185 -20.38 -7.76 13.77
C VAL A 185 -19.88 -9.20 13.88
N LEU A 186 -18.68 -9.47 13.37
CA LEU A 186 -18.06 -10.80 13.41
C LEU A 186 -17.41 -11.12 14.77
N ARG A 187 -17.43 -10.17 15.72
CA ARG A 187 -16.86 -10.32 17.07
C ARG A 187 -15.44 -10.87 17.05
N LEU A 188 -14.57 -10.24 16.24
CA LEU A 188 -13.20 -10.72 16.00
C LEU A 188 -12.23 -10.51 17.18
N ASP A 189 -12.75 -10.22 18.38
CA ASP A 189 -11.97 -9.85 19.57
C ASP A 189 -11.04 -8.64 19.33
N ARG A 190 -11.56 -7.68 18.55
CA ARG A 190 -10.94 -6.38 18.32
C ARG A 190 -11.84 -5.27 18.83
N VAL A 191 -11.22 -4.14 19.18
CA VAL A 191 -11.95 -2.91 19.50
C VAL A 191 -12.25 -2.23 18.19
N SER A 192 -13.52 -1.98 17.90
CA SER A 192 -13.87 -1.18 16.75
C SER A 192 -13.74 0.30 17.08
N SER A 193 -12.87 1.04 16.38
CA SER A 193 -12.41 2.35 16.81
C SER A 193 -12.50 3.43 15.74
N VAL A 194 -12.94 4.63 16.15
CA VAL A 194 -12.85 5.84 15.31
C VAL A 194 -11.40 6.18 14.98
N ASP A 195 -10.45 5.88 15.88
CA ASP A 195 -9.03 6.16 15.65
C ASP A 195 -8.45 5.29 14.55
N ASP A 196 -8.85 4.01 14.46
CA ASP A 196 -8.46 3.14 13.36
C ASP A 196 -8.99 3.68 12.03
N VAL A 197 -10.25 4.16 11.98
CA VAL A 197 -10.80 4.83 10.78
C VAL A 197 -9.96 6.04 10.37
N LEU A 198 -9.61 6.90 11.32
CA LEU A 198 -8.82 8.10 11.06
C LEU A 198 -7.43 7.77 10.53
N VAL A 199 -6.74 6.82 11.16
CA VAL A 199 -5.37 6.42 10.77
C VAL A 199 -5.38 5.72 9.41
N ASN A 200 -6.33 4.80 9.18
CA ASN A 200 -6.49 4.10 7.91
C ASN A 200 -6.79 5.08 6.76
N ALA A 201 -7.68 6.06 6.99
CA ALA A 201 -8.01 7.08 6.00
C ALA A 201 -6.83 8.04 5.74
N ALA A 202 -6.09 8.43 6.77
CA ALA A 202 -4.86 9.21 6.63
C ALA A 202 -3.81 8.47 5.79
N GLY A 203 -3.63 7.16 6.03
CA GLY A 203 -2.77 6.29 5.23
C GLY A 203 -3.11 6.31 3.74
N ALA A 204 -4.40 6.18 3.40
CA ALA A 204 -4.88 6.27 2.02
C ALA A 204 -4.57 7.65 1.40
N VAL A 205 -4.78 8.75 2.13
CA VAL A 205 -4.48 10.10 1.65
C VAL A 205 -2.98 10.31 1.43
N LEU A 206 -2.14 9.92 2.38
CA LEU A 206 -0.68 10.06 2.27
C LEU A 206 -0.15 9.30 1.05
N ALA A 207 -0.66 8.08 0.83
CA ALA A 207 -0.28 7.28 -0.32
C ALA A 207 -0.80 7.87 -1.66
N ALA A 208 -2.01 8.42 -1.69
CA ALA A 208 -2.54 9.13 -2.85
C ALA A 208 -1.73 10.39 -3.20
N LEU A 209 -1.22 11.09 -2.17
CA LEU A 209 -0.32 12.23 -2.34
C LEU A 209 1.04 11.79 -2.88
N ALA A 210 1.58 10.65 -2.43
CA ALA A 210 2.81 10.08 -2.96
C ALA A 210 2.68 9.74 -4.46
N SER A 211 1.50 9.30 -4.90
CA SER A 211 1.23 9.01 -6.31
C SER A 211 0.78 10.20 -7.16
N ARG A 212 0.72 11.40 -6.58
CA ARG A 212 0.07 12.60 -7.14
C ARG A 212 0.54 13.02 -8.52
N HIS A 213 1.83 12.86 -8.80
CA HIS A 213 2.40 13.23 -10.09
C HIS A 213 1.90 12.31 -11.22
N TRP A 214 1.67 11.01 -10.97
CA TRP A 214 1.22 10.09 -12.00
C TRP A 214 -0.23 10.28 -12.43
N TRP A 215 -1.10 10.73 -11.53
CA TRP A 215 -2.53 10.95 -11.85
C TRP A 215 -2.85 12.40 -12.23
N ARG A 216 -2.04 13.40 -11.84
CA ARG A 216 -2.20 14.77 -12.36
C ARG A 216 -1.86 14.89 -13.84
N THR A 217 -0.77 14.29 -14.29
CA THR A 217 -0.38 14.32 -15.71
C THR A 217 -1.40 13.58 -16.59
N ALA A 218 -2.01 12.51 -16.06
CA ALA A 218 -3.07 11.79 -16.77
C ALA A 218 -4.37 12.61 -16.90
N ALA A 219 -4.68 13.48 -15.93
CA ALA A 219 -5.86 14.35 -15.99
C ALA A 219 -5.69 15.54 -16.97
N GLN A 220 -4.45 15.92 -17.30
CA GLN A 220 -4.13 17.04 -18.20
C GLN A 220 -4.12 16.67 -19.69
N ALA A 221 -4.09 15.38 -20.04
CA ALA A 221 -4.23 14.91 -21.41
C ALA A 221 -5.56 14.16 -21.50
N PRO A 222 -6.66 14.71 -22.07
CA PRO A 222 -6.73 15.39 -23.38
C PRO A 222 -7.77 16.56 -23.49
N SER A 223 -7.32 17.77 -23.84
CA SER A 223 -8.22 18.80 -24.44
C SER A 223 -7.52 19.95 -25.20
N ASP A 224 -6.23 20.23 -24.97
CA ASP A 224 -5.61 21.44 -25.54
C ASP A 224 -4.66 21.16 -26.72
N GLN A 225 -5.24 20.81 -27.87
CA GLN A 225 -4.64 21.22 -29.15
C GLN A 225 -5.75 21.43 -30.20
N PRO A 226 -6.23 22.67 -30.38
CA PRO A 226 -6.89 23.02 -31.62
C PRO A 226 -5.88 22.79 -32.74
N ARG A 227 -6.15 21.84 -33.63
CA ARG A 227 -5.44 21.71 -34.91
C ARG A 227 -5.50 23.09 -35.59
N PRO A 228 -4.36 23.70 -35.97
CA PRO A 228 -4.41 24.85 -36.86
C PRO A 228 -5.11 24.43 -38.14
N ALA A 229 -6.24 25.07 -38.45
CA ALA A 229 -6.89 24.88 -39.73
C ALA A 229 -5.90 25.28 -40.84
N PRO A 230 -5.75 24.47 -41.90
CA PRO A 230 -4.96 24.89 -43.04
C PRO A 230 -5.55 26.18 -43.60
N ALA A 231 -4.71 27.22 -43.74
CA ALA A 231 -5.10 28.46 -44.38
C ALA A 231 -5.53 28.18 -45.83
N PRO A 232 -6.68 28.69 -46.29
CA PRO A 232 -7.07 28.56 -47.68
C PRO A 232 -6.08 29.36 -48.54
N THR A 233 -5.40 28.67 -49.45
CA THR A 233 -4.70 29.30 -50.57
C THR A 233 -5.75 29.73 -51.59
N GLY A 234 -6.05 31.03 -51.61
CA GLY A 234 -6.90 31.69 -52.59
C GLY A 234 -6.41 33.11 -52.82
#